data_AF-A0A7K5B970-F1
#
_entry.id   AF-A0A7K5B970-F1
#
_cell.length_a   1.000
_cell.length_b   1.000
_cell.length_c   1.000
_cell.angle_alpha   90.00
_cell.angle_beta   90.00
_cell.angle_gamma   90.00
#
_symmetry.space_group_name_H-M   'P 1'
#
loop_
_entity.id
_entity.type
_entity.pdbx_description
1 polymer ?
#
loop_
_entity_poly.entity_id
_entity_poly.type
_entity_poly.pdbx_seq_one_letter_code
_entity_poly.pdbx_strand_id
1 'polypeptide(L)'
;LALKGSNYAGLLERHRIHTKNVEHIVDSLRNERIEVRLVKRREYNEETVRWADAVISAGGDGTMLLAASKVFDKFKPVIGVNTDPERSEGHLCLPVRYTHSFPEALQKLYRGEFRWQWRQRIRLYLEGTGINTTPVDLHEQQLSQEQHSRAHINERFQDQRSDISGPHLLPVRALNEVFIGESLSSRYAVCSVLFRENFKSCKPSFKFSLHRASYYEISVDDGPWEKQKSSGLNVCTGTGSKAW
;
A
#
# COMPACT_ATOMS: atom_id res chain seq x y z
N LEU A 1 21.61 0.33 20.49
CA LEU A 1 21.32 -0.89 19.70
C LEU A 1 21.13 -2.13 20.58
N ALA A 2 22.05 -2.46 21.51
CA ALA A 2 21.87 -3.63 22.39
C ALA A 2 20.59 -3.58 23.29
N LEU A 3 20.23 -2.41 23.82
CA LEU A 3 19.10 -2.21 24.76
C LEU A 3 17.68 -2.44 24.19
N LYS A 4 17.52 -2.90 22.94
CA LYS A 4 16.21 -3.19 22.32
C LYS A 4 16.18 -4.54 21.54
N GLY A 5 17.08 -5.47 21.84
CA GLY A 5 17.07 -6.82 21.25
C GLY A 5 17.39 -6.91 19.75
N SER A 6 17.84 -5.82 19.11
CA SER A 6 18.22 -5.83 17.69
C SER A 6 19.59 -6.47 17.48
N ASN A 7 19.63 -7.71 16.98
CA ASN A 7 20.86 -8.40 16.61
C ASN A 7 21.49 -7.78 15.35
N TYR A 8 22.56 -6.99 15.52
CA TYR A 8 23.26 -6.35 14.42
C TYR A 8 23.86 -7.36 13.42
N ALA A 9 24.44 -8.46 13.88
CA ALA A 9 25.02 -9.47 13.00
C ALA A 9 23.93 -10.13 12.13
N GLY A 10 22.77 -10.42 12.72
CA GLY A 10 21.61 -10.90 11.98
C GLY A 10 21.10 -9.90 10.93
N LEU A 11 21.02 -8.61 11.27
CA LEU A 11 20.63 -7.55 10.33
C LEU A 11 21.63 -7.40 9.17
N LEU A 12 22.93 -7.44 9.46
CA LEU A 12 23.99 -7.35 8.46
C LEU A 12 23.97 -8.55 7.51
N GLU A 13 23.76 -9.77 8.04
CA GLU A 13 23.72 -10.97 7.23
C GLU A 13 22.49 -10.99 6.31
N ARG A 14 21.31 -10.62 6.82
CA ARG A 14 20.09 -10.48 6.00
C ARG A 14 20.23 -9.40 4.94
N HIS A 15 20.93 -8.30 5.24
CA HIS A 15 21.27 -7.28 4.24
C HIS A 15 22.17 -7.85 3.12
N ARG A 16 23.19 -8.65 3.44
CA ARG A 16 24.04 -9.33 2.44
C ARG A 16 23.25 -10.30 1.58
N ILE A 17 22.39 -11.13 2.18
CA ILE A 17 21.52 -12.07 1.45
C ILE A 17 20.61 -11.32 0.47
N HIS A 18 19.96 -10.25 0.93
CA HIS A 18 19.13 -9.40 0.08
C HIS A 18 19.93 -8.79 -1.08
N THR A 19 21.05 -8.12 -0.79
CA THR A 19 21.89 -7.46 -1.82
C THR A 19 22.38 -8.45 -2.87
N LYS A 20 22.90 -9.62 -2.44
CA LYS A 20 23.34 -10.69 -3.34
C LYS A 20 22.22 -11.19 -4.26
N ASN A 21 21.00 -11.36 -3.73
CA ASN A 21 19.86 -11.81 -4.52
C ASN A 21 19.36 -10.69 -5.48
N VAL A 22 19.43 -9.42 -5.09
CA VAL A 22 19.16 -8.27 -5.99
C VAL A 22 20.17 -8.23 -7.14
N GLU A 23 21.46 -8.36 -6.85
CA GLU A 23 22.54 -8.42 -7.85
C GLU A 23 22.32 -9.57 -8.83
N HIS A 24 22.03 -10.78 -8.32
CA HIS A 24 21.72 -11.95 -9.15
C HIS A 24 20.55 -11.71 -10.13
N ILE A 25 19.46 -11.04 -9.69
CA ILE A 25 18.33 -10.68 -10.54
C ILE A 25 18.76 -9.68 -11.63
N VAL A 26 19.47 -8.61 -11.24
CA VAL A 26 19.92 -7.55 -12.14
C VAL A 26 20.88 -8.07 -13.20
N ASP A 27 21.84 -8.91 -12.81
CA ASP A 27 22.83 -9.48 -13.73
C ASP A 27 22.18 -10.49 -14.68
N SER A 28 21.25 -11.32 -14.19
CA SER A 28 20.48 -12.24 -15.04
C SER A 28 19.70 -11.50 -16.14
N LEU A 29 19.07 -10.37 -15.83
CA LEU A 29 18.37 -9.53 -16.81
C LEU A 29 19.34 -8.89 -17.81
N ARG A 30 20.47 -8.35 -17.33
CA ARG A 30 21.48 -7.71 -18.19
C ARG A 30 22.17 -8.69 -19.14
N ASN A 31 22.38 -9.93 -18.71
CA ASN A 31 22.94 -10.99 -19.56
C ASN A 31 22.01 -11.32 -20.75
N GLU A 32 20.69 -11.24 -20.54
CA GLU A 32 19.65 -11.34 -21.59
C GLU A 32 19.46 -10.01 -22.36
N ARG A 33 20.36 -9.03 -22.20
CA ARG A 33 20.37 -7.70 -22.84
C ARG A 33 19.14 -6.82 -22.52
N ILE A 34 18.46 -7.08 -21.41
CA ILE A 34 17.37 -6.22 -20.93
C ILE A 34 17.97 -4.94 -20.31
N GLU A 35 17.39 -3.78 -20.62
CA GLU A 35 17.75 -2.53 -19.95
C GLU A 35 17.17 -2.50 -18.53
N VAL A 36 18.02 -2.35 -17.51
CA VAL A 36 17.63 -2.46 -16.10
C VAL A 36 18.00 -1.22 -15.31
N ARG A 37 16.98 -0.56 -14.75
CA ARG A 37 17.13 0.51 -13.78
C ARG A 37 16.84 -0.01 -12.37
N LEU A 38 17.89 -0.19 -11.56
CA LEU A 38 17.73 -0.50 -10.15
C LEU A 38 17.33 0.78 -9.39
N VAL A 39 16.13 0.80 -8.81
CA VAL A 39 15.55 1.96 -8.12
C VAL A 39 15.37 1.63 -6.64
N LYS A 40 15.88 2.49 -5.74
CA LYS A 40 15.68 2.29 -4.30
C LYS A 40 14.28 2.75 -3.87
N ARG A 41 13.80 2.24 -2.73
CA ARG A 41 12.47 2.54 -2.19
C ARG A 41 12.06 4.02 -2.21
N ARG A 42 12.96 4.94 -1.85
CA ARG A 42 12.73 6.40 -1.82
C ARG A 42 12.73 7.09 -3.19
N GLU A 43 13.27 6.41 -4.20
CA GLU A 43 13.38 6.91 -5.58
C GLU A 43 12.23 6.37 -6.46
N TYR A 44 11.44 5.43 -5.92
CA TYR A 44 10.39 4.74 -6.66
C TYR A 44 9.11 5.59 -6.77
N ASN A 45 8.82 6.03 -7.99
CA ASN A 45 7.72 6.94 -8.30
C ASN A 45 7.08 6.62 -9.66
N GLU A 46 6.01 7.35 -10.01
CA GLU A 46 5.27 7.17 -11.26
C GLU A 46 6.10 7.41 -12.54
N GLU A 47 7.20 8.16 -12.47
CA GLU A 47 8.12 8.36 -13.60
C GLU A 47 8.96 7.10 -13.83
N THR A 48 9.50 6.51 -12.77
CA THR A 48 10.23 5.23 -12.86
C THR A 48 9.33 4.09 -13.36
N VAL A 49 8.04 4.11 -13.01
CA VAL A 49 7.03 3.18 -13.54
C VAL A 49 6.70 3.46 -15.00
N ARG A 50 6.60 4.73 -15.42
CA ARG A 50 6.33 5.07 -16.83
C ARG A 50 7.46 4.62 -17.76
N TRP A 51 8.71 4.74 -17.33
CA TRP A 51 9.90 4.35 -18.10
C TRP A 51 9.98 2.84 -18.44
N ALA A 52 9.58 1.94 -17.53
CA ALA A 52 9.76 0.49 -17.73
C ALA A 52 8.55 -0.21 -18.36
N ASP A 53 8.76 -1.18 -19.25
CA ASP A 53 7.68 -2.05 -19.75
C ASP A 53 7.14 -3.01 -18.67
N ALA A 54 8.00 -3.42 -17.74
CA ALA A 54 7.69 -4.32 -16.63
C ALA A 54 8.36 -3.84 -15.34
N VAL A 55 7.70 -4.06 -14.19
CA VAL A 55 8.26 -3.72 -12.86
C VAL A 55 8.59 -5.01 -12.12
N ILE A 56 9.86 -5.21 -11.75
CA ILE A 56 10.29 -6.34 -10.89
C ILE A 56 10.51 -5.81 -9.47
N SER A 57 9.76 -6.31 -8.50
CA SER A 57 9.91 -5.92 -7.09
C SER A 57 10.80 -6.94 -6.37
N ALA A 58 12.05 -6.55 -6.08
CA ALA A 58 13.01 -7.40 -5.38
C ALA A 58 12.89 -7.22 -3.86
N GLY A 59 12.18 -8.14 -3.20
CA GLY A 59 11.84 -8.07 -1.77
C GLY A 59 10.64 -8.96 -1.42
N GLY A 60 10.23 -8.95 -0.15
CA GLY A 60 9.00 -9.62 0.28
C GLY A 60 7.73 -8.89 -0.17
N ASP A 61 6.57 -9.38 0.27
CA ASP A 61 5.26 -8.88 -0.15
C ASP A 61 5.11 -7.35 0.04
N GLY A 62 5.65 -6.76 1.11
CA GLY A 62 5.63 -5.30 1.32
C GLY A 62 6.38 -4.46 0.27
N THR A 63 7.32 -5.06 -0.47
CA THR A 63 7.97 -4.43 -1.64
C THR A 63 7.10 -4.60 -2.89
N MET A 64 6.41 -5.74 -3.03
CA MET A 64 5.42 -5.96 -4.09
C MET A 64 4.20 -5.03 -3.96
N LEU A 65 3.73 -4.75 -2.73
CA LEU A 65 2.67 -3.76 -2.48
C LEU A 65 3.10 -2.34 -2.87
N LEU A 66 4.34 -1.95 -2.55
CA LEU A 66 4.89 -0.66 -2.97
C LEU A 66 4.95 -0.57 -4.51
N ALA A 67 5.44 -1.61 -5.19
CA ALA A 67 5.48 -1.65 -6.64
C ALA A 67 4.07 -1.56 -7.25
N ALA A 68 3.10 -2.30 -6.72
CA ALA A 68 1.72 -2.27 -7.20
C ALA A 68 0.99 -0.93 -6.94
N SER A 69 1.43 -0.12 -5.97
CA SER A 69 0.74 1.12 -5.60
C SER A 69 0.87 2.24 -6.63
N LYS A 70 2.00 2.30 -7.36
CA LYS A 70 2.28 3.32 -8.40
C LYS A 70 2.01 2.81 -9.83
N VAL A 71 1.62 1.54 -10.00
CA VAL A 71 1.30 0.94 -11.32
C VAL A 71 -0.20 1.04 -11.60
N PHE A 72 -0.61 1.99 -12.43
CA PHE A 72 -2.02 2.25 -12.76
C PHE A 72 -2.51 1.63 -14.07
N ASP A 73 -1.59 1.40 -15.01
CA ASP A 73 -1.84 0.68 -16.26
C ASP A 73 -2.09 -0.82 -15.98
N LYS A 74 -3.06 -1.39 -16.69
CA LYS A 74 -3.42 -2.82 -16.61
C LYS A 74 -2.49 -3.70 -17.44
N PHE A 75 -1.80 -3.13 -18.44
CA PHE A 75 -0.90 -3.88 -19.33
C PHE A 75 0.55 -3.91 -18.83
N LYS A 76 0.89 -3.17 -17.77
CA LYS A 76 2.22 -3.13 -17.17
C LYS A 76 2.38 -4.22 -16.11
N PRO A 77 3.05 -5.36 -16.38
CA PRO A 77 3.22 -6.43 -15.41
C PRO A 77 4.04 -5.96 -14.19
N VAL A 78 3.68 -6.50 -13.03
CA VAL A 78 4.47 -6.40 -11.80
C VAL A 78 4.83 -7.81 -11.36
N ILE A 79 6.13 -8.09 -11.19
CA ILE A 79 6.69 -9.40 -10.91
C ILE A 79 7.39 -9.34 -9.55
N GLY A 80 6.84 -10.02 -8.53
CA GLY A 80 7.47 -10.10 -7.22
C GLY A 80 8.56 -11.16 -7.17
N VAL A 81 9.76 -10.81 -6.71
CA VAL A 81 10.85 -11.77 -6.46
C VAL A 81 11.29 -11.62 -5.01
N ASN A 82 11.06 -12.65 -4.22
CA ASN A 82 11.46 -12.65 -2.82
C ASN A 82 13.00 -12.74 -2.72
N THR A 83 13.62 -11.84 -1.96
CA THR A 83 15.09 -11.77 -1.82
C THR A 83 15.62 -12.30 -0.49
N ASP A 84 14.75 -12.68 0.45
CA ASP A 84 15.11 -13.28 1.74
C ASP A 84 14.10 -14.39 2.09
N PRO A 85 14.02 -15.47 1.27
CA PRO A 85 12.97 -16.48 1.37
C PRO A 85 13.03 -17.31 2.65
N GLU A 86 14.18 -17.37 3.32
CA GLU A 86 14.32 -18.02 4.64
C GLU A 86 13.51 -17.29 5.73
N ARG A 87 13.19 -16.01 5.53
CA ARG A 87 12.50 -15.17 6.52
C ARG A 87 11.00 -15.03 6.28
N SER A 88 10.55 -15.23 5.05
CA SER A 88 9.14 -15.16 4.66
C SER A 88 8.94 -15.88 3.33
N GLU A 89 7.82 -16.56 3.12
CA GLU A 89 7.53 -17.21 1.83
C GLU A 89 7.29 -16.20 0.70
N GLY A 90 6.53 -15.13 0.99
CA GLY A 90 6.13 -14.10 0.03
C GLY A 90 4.97 -14.57 -0.85
N HIS A 91 3.72 -14.43 -0.37
CA HIS A 91 2.52 -14.94 -1.05
C HIS A 91 2.14 -14.17 -2.33
N LEU A 92 2.77 -13.02 -2.60
CA LEU A 92 2.59 -12.23 -3.82
C LEU A 92 3.76 -12.42 -4.82
N CYS A 93 4.84 -13.07 -4.39
CA CYS A 93 6.05 -13.26 -5.18
C CYS A 93 6.04 -14.57 -5.97
N LEU A 94 6.99 -14.70 -6.91
CA LEU A 94 7.30 -15.95 -7.59
C LEU A 94 7.71 -17.03 -6.58
N PRO A 95 7.47 -18.33 -6.89
CA PRO A 95 7.92 -19.45 -6.06
C PRO A 95 9.39 -19.34 -5.66
N VAL A 96 9.70 -19.56 -4.37
CA VAL A 96 11.00 -19.36 -3.72
C VAL A 96 12.22 -19.84 -4.53
N ARG A 97 12.13 -20.96 -5.25
CA ARG A 97 13.20 -21.47 -6.14
C ARG A 97 13.74 -20.41 -7.12
N TYR A 98 12.88 -19.51 -7.60
CA TYR A 98 13.24 -18.46 -8.56
C TYR A 98 14.03 -17.30 -7.96
N THR A 99 14.23 -17.28 -6.63
CA THR A 99 15.20 -16.40 -5.96
C THR A 99 16.63 -16.75 -6.35
N HIS A 100 16.93 -18.06 -6.44
CA HIS A 100 18.28 -18.58 -6.69
C HIS A 100 18.46 -19.08 -8.13
N SER A 101 17.36 -19.34 -8.83
CA SER A 101 17.32 -19.75 -10.24
C SER A 101 16.54 -18.74 -11.08
N PHE A 102 16.81 -17.44 -10.91
CA PHE A 102 16.08 -16.40 -11.64
C PHE A 102 16.20 -16.51 -13.18
N PRO A 103 17.32 -16.98 -13.78
CA PRO A 103 17.37 -17.29 -15.20
C PRO A 103 16.33 -18.34 -15.67
N GLU A 104 15.96 -19.32 -14.84
CA GLU A 104 14.89 -20.27 -15.17
C GLU A 104 13.52 -19.57 -15.23
N ALA A 105 13.29 -18.56 -14.38
CA ALA A 105 12.09 -17.74 -14.44
C ALA A 105 12.03 -16.92 -15.74
N LEU A 106 13.14 -16.29 -16.14
CA LEU A 106 13.22 -15.54 -17.40
C LEU A 106 12.96 -16.42 -18.62
N GLN A 107 13.58 -17.60 -18.68
CA GLN A 107 13.35 -18.56 -19.76
C GLN A 107 11.88 -19.01 -19.85
N LYS A 108 11.20 -19.16 -18.71
CA LYS A 108 9.75 -19.42 -18.68
C LYS A 108 8.89 -18.25 -19.13
N LEU A 109 9.27 -17.02 -18.76
CA LEU A 109 8.60 -15.81 -19.25
C LEU A 109 8.72 -15.69 -20.78
N TYR A 110 9.91 -15.91 -21.35
CA TYR A 110 10.11 -15.89 -22.81
C TYR A 110 9.30 -16.94 -23.56
N ARG A 111 9.14 -18.14 -22.99
CA ARG A 111 8.36 -19.23 -23.60
C ARG A 111 6.85 -19.12 -23.39
N GLY A 112 6.38 -18.13 -22.61
CA GLY A 112 4.97 -18.06 -22.22
C GLY A 112 4.55 -19.13 -21.20
N GLU A 113 5.50 -19.81 -20.54
CA GLU A 113 5.26 -20.83 -19.51
C GLU A 113 4.85 -20.23 -18.15
N PHE A 114 3.88 -19.31 -18.18
CA PHE A 114 3.35 -18.63 -17.00
C PHE A 114 1.85 -18.35 -17.13
N ARG A 115 1.21 -17.92 -16.04
CA ARG A 115 -0.20 -17.51 -16.04
C ARG A 115 -0.35 -16.11 -15.49
N TRP A 116 -1.07 -15.26 -16.22
CA TRP A 116 -1.49 -13.94 -15.75
C TRP A 116 -2.36 -14.05 -14.49
N GLN A 117 -2.00 -13.30 -13.45
CA GLN A 117 -2.80 -13.21 -12.22
C GLN A 117 -3.34 -11.78 -12.06
N TRP A 118 -4.57 -11.58 -12.52
CA TRP A 118 -5.30 -10.32 -12.33
C TRP A 118 -5.73 -10.19 -10.86
N ARG A 119 -5.30 -9.11 -10.20
CA ARG A 119 -5.65 -8.83 -8.80
C ARG A 119 -6.53 -7.58 -8.73
N GLN A 120 -7.66 -7.71 -8.03
CA GLN A 120 -8.58 -6.60 -7.78
C GLN A 120 -7.93 -5.57 -6.86
N ARG A 121 -8.34 -4.30 -7.00
CA ARG A 121 -7.87 -3.20 -6.14
C ARG A 121 -9.03 -2.31 -5.73
N ILE A 122 -9.06 -1.90 -4.47
CA ILE A 122 -10.06 -0.98 -3.93
C ILE A 122 -9.73 0.44 -4.42
N ARG A 123 -10.75 1.14 -4.94
CA ARG A 123 -10.69 2.58 -5.25
C ARG A 123 -11.49 3.32 -4.19
N LEU A 124 -11.03 4.51 -3.81
CA LEU A 124 -11.62 5.27 -2.72
C LEU A 124 -12.09 6.64 -3.19
N TYR A 125 -13.28 7.02 -2.71
CA TYR A 125 -13.79 8.38 -2.80
C TYR A 125 -13.87 8.94 -1.38
N LEU A 126 -13.44 10.19 -1.18
CA LEU A 126 -13.65 10.94 0.06
C LEU A 126 -14.48 12.19 -0.20
N GLU A 127 -15.41 12.49 0.70
CA GLU A 127 -16.20 13.73 0.72
C GLU A 127 -16.18 14.30 2.13
N GLY A 128 -16.06 15.62 2.28
CA GLY A 128 -16.03 16.28 3.59
C GLY A 128 -15.11 17.50 3.66
N THR A 129 -15.01 18.05 4.87
CA THR A 129 -14.22 19.24 5.18
C THR A 129 -12.87 18.85 5.78
N GLY A 130 -11.84 19.67 5.56
CA GLY A 130 -10.53 19.46 6.18
C GLY A 130 -9.74 18.24 5.69
N ILE A 131 -10.08 17.69 4.53
CA ILE A 131 -9.45 16.52 3.91
C ILE A 131 -8.10 16.92 3.30
N ASN A 132 -7.06 16.11 3.51
CA ASN A 132 -5.85 16.17 2.70
C ASN A 132 -5.98 15.16 1.54
N THR A 133 -6.04 15.66 0.31
CA THR A 133 -6.14 14.82 -0.90
C THR A 133 -4.80 14.23 -1.32
N THR A 134 -3.68 14.79 -0.85
CA THR A 134 -2.33 14.31 -1.16
C THR A 134 -2.05 13.05 -0.33
N PRO A 135 -1.90 11.87 -0.96
CA PRO A 135 -1.57 10.65 -0.23
C PRO A 135 -0.19 10.77 0.41
N VAL A 136 -0.04 10.27 1.63
CA VAL A 136 1.24 10.25 2.32
C VAL A 136 1.66 8.81 2.60
N ASP A 137 2.87 8.47 2.18
CA ASP A 137 3.48 7.17 2.39
C ASP A 137 3.95 7.08 3.87
N LEU A 138 3.11 6.51 4.75
CA LEU A 138 3.31 6.48 6.22
C LEU A 138 4.70 6.00 6.69
N HIS A 139 5.35 5.13 5.91
CA HIS A 139 6.68 4.62 6.22
C HIS A 139 7.81 5.66 6.08
N GLU A 140 7.55 6.79 5.42
CA GLU A 140 8.42 7.96 5.35
C GLU A 140 8.17 8.91 6.54
N GLN A 141 6.95 8.89 7.08
CA GLN A 141 6.56 9.59 8.30
C GLN A 141 6.83 8.77 9.57
N GLN A 142 8.10 8.60 9.94
CA GLN A 142 8.47 8.20 11.31
C GLN A 142 8.24 9.36 12.29
N LEU A 143 6.98 9.72 12.51
CA LEU A 143 6.58 10.69 13.51
C LEU A 143 6.54 10.01 14.89
N SER A 144 7.25 10.57 15.86
CA SER A 144 7.02 10.24 17.27
C SER A 144 5.58 10.61 17.67
N GLN A 145 5.07 10.07 18.78
CA GLN A 145 3.71 10.39 19.24
C GLN A 145 3.51 11.90 19.52
N GLU A 146 4.58 12.60 19.95
CA GLU A 146 4.59 14.06 20.03
C GLU A 146 4.58 14.73 18.65
N GLN A 147 5.33 14.21 17.67
CA GLN A 147 5.35 14.76 16.31
C GLN A 147 4.03 14.52 15.57
N HIS A 148 3.34 13.39 15.79
CA HIS A 148 1.95 13.19 15.35
C HIS A 148 1.03 14.24 15.95
N SER A 149 1.13 14.46 17.27
CA SER A 149 0.33 15.47 17.97
C SER A 149 0.62 16.88 17.46
N ARG A 150 1.90 17.23 17.23
CA ARG A 150 2.32 18.54 16.69
C ARG A 150 2.01 18.70 15.21
N ALA A 151 2.02 17.67 14.38
CA ALA A 151 1.57 17.74 12.99
C ALA A 151 0.08 18.07 12.94
N HIS A 152 -0.75 17.36 13.71
CA HIS A 152 -2.19 17.66 13.84
C HIS A 152 -2.51 19.01 14.50
N ILE A 153 -1.56 19.65 15.21
CA ILE A 153 -1.70 21.01 15.77
C ILE A 153 -1.21 22.07 14.77
N ASN A 154 -0.06 21.89 14.13
CA ASN A 154 0.51 22.84 13.18
C ASN A 154 -0.28 22.89 11.87
N GLU A 155 -0.85 21.76 11.41
CA GLU A 155 -1.78 21.76 10.27
C GLU A 155 -3.13 22.44 10.58
N ARG A 156 -3.42 22.83 11.83
CA ARG A 156 -4.53 23.76 12.15
C ARG A 156 -4.15 25.24 11.99
N PHE A 157 -2.87 25.54 11.76
CA PHE A 157 -2.36 26.91 11.56
C PHE A 157 -1.89 27.15 10.12
N GLN A 158 -2.06 26.19 9.22
CA GLN A 158 -1.97 26.40 7.77
C GLN A 158 -3.33 26.11 7.14
N ASP A 159 -4.16 27.15 7.02
CA ASP A 159 -5.45 27.15 6.30
C ASP A 159 -5.24 27.01 4.78
N GLN A 160 -4.84 25.81 4.35
CA GLN A 160 -4.86 25.37 2.96
C GLN A 160 -5.55 24.00 2.78
N ARG A 161 -6.33 23.56 3.78
CA ARG A 161 -7.21 22.40 3.62
C ARG A 161 -8.45 22.83 2.84
N SER A 162 -8.63 22.28 1.64
CA SER A 162 -9.79 22.56 0.81
C SER A 162 -11.04 21.86 1.33
N ASP A 163 -12.18 22.55 1.25
CA ASP A 163 -13.48 21.91 1.37
C ASP A 163 -13.79 21.17 0.07
N ILE A 164 -13.95 19.85 0.16
CA ILE A 164 -14.26 19.01 -0.99
C ILE A 164 -15.78 18.87 -1.10
N SER A 165 -16.37 19.62 -2.02
CA SER A 165 -17.78 19.49 -2.37
C SER A 165 -18.00 18.24 -3.23
N GLY A 166 -18.57 17.19 -2.64
CA GLY A 166 -18.87 15.93 -3.32
C GLY A 166 -17.75 14.87 -3.23
N PRO A 167 -18.00 13.65 -3.75
CA PRO A 167 -17.07 12.53 -3.65
C PRO A 167 -15.86 12.70 -4.58
N HIS A 168 -14.68 12.95 -3.98
CA HIS A 168 -13.41 13.08 -4.68
C HIS A 168 -12.67 11.73 -4.73
N LEU A 169 -12.42 11.24 -5.95
CA LEU A 169 -11.63 10.03 -6.20
C LEU A 169 -10.16 10.24 -5.80
N LEU A 170 -9.68 9.45 -4.84
CA LEU A 170 -8.26 9.44 -4.49
C LEU A 170 -7.40 8.84 -5.63
N PRO A 171 -6.16 9.33 -5.83
CA PRO A 171 -5.28 8.81 -6.86
C PRO A 171 -4.71 7.41 -6.53
N VAL A 172 -4.81 6.97 -5.27
CA VAL A 172 -4.32 5.65 -4.81
C VAL A 172 -5.33 4.53 -5.02
N ARG A 173 -4.81 3.30 -5.16
CA ARG A 173 -5.61 2.06 -5.24
C ARG A 173 -5.02 1.01 -4.31
N ALA A 174 -5.78 0.51 -3.34
CA ALA A 174 -5.28 -0.49 -2.40
C ALA A 174 -5.34 -1.90 -3.00
N LEU A 175 -4.22 -2.62 -2.97
CA LEU A 175 -4.15 -4.01 -3.44
C LEU A 175 -4.64 -5.01 -2.39
N ASN A 176 -4.25 -4.82 -1.13
CA ASN A 176 -4.67 -5.70 -0.05
C ASN A 176 -5.90 -5.12 0.67
N GLU A 177 -5.73 -4.06 1.45
CA GLU A 177 -6.80 -3.51 2.28
C GLU A 177 -6.80 -1.98 2.41
N VAL A 178 -7.94 -1.48 2.87
CA VAL A 178 -8.12 -0.10 3.33
C VAL A 178 -8.55 -0.16 4.79
N PHE A 179 -7.67 0.31 5.68
CA PHE A 179 -7.96 0.49 7.09
C PHE A 179 -8.42 1.93 7.37
N ILE A 180 -9.52 2.08 8.10
CA ILE A 180 -10.11 3.35 8.51
C ILE A 180 -10.15 3.35 10.04
N GLY A 181 -9.60 4.37 10.69
CA GLY A 181 -9.57 4.47 12.15
C GLY A 181 -9.00 5.80 12.65
N GLU A 182 -9.12 6.05 13.95
CA GLU A 182 -8.56 7.25 14.60
C GLU A 182 -7.03 7.18 14.71
N SER A 183 -6.32 8.19 14.19
CA SER A 183 -4.86 8.33 14.34
C SER A 183 -4.43 8.78 15.75
N LEU A 184 -5.30 9.54 16.43
CA LEU A 184 -5.12 10.03 17.80
C LEU A 184 -6.48 10.04 18.52
N SER A 185 -6.46 9.75 19.82
CA SER A 185 -7.64 9.75 20.70
C SER A 185 -8.23 11.16 20.90
N SER A 186 -9.02 11.67 19.95
CA SER A 186 -9.84 12.85 20.17
C SER A 186 -11.04 12.98 19.22
N ARG A 187 -12.23 12.65 19.76
CA ARG A 187 -13.57 13.19 19.46
C ARG A 187 -13.87 13.56 17.99
N TYR A 188 -14.55 12.63 17.32
CA TYR A 188 -15.28 12.76 16.05
C TYR A 188 -14.40 12.88 14.79
N ALA A 189 -14.26 11.75 14.10
CA ALA A 189 -14.09 11.72 12.66
C ALA A 189 -15.35 11.08 12.05
N VAL A 190 -16.02 11.77 11.13
CA VAL A 190 -17.05 11.17 10.28
C VAL A 190 -16.37 10.85 8.95
N CYS A 191 -16.17 9.57 8.67
CA CYS A 191 -15.59 9.09 7.42
C CYS A 191 -16.66 8.32 6.65
N SER A 192 -17.28 8.96 5.66
CA SER A 192 -18.22 8.30 4.76
C SER A 192 -17.45 7.62 3.62
N VAL A 193 -17.25 6.31 3.72
CA VAL A 193 -16.69 5.51 2.62
C VAL A 193 -17.84 4.99 1.78
N LEU A 194 -17.93 5.51 0.55
CA LEU A 194 -19.09 5.31 -0.32
C LEU A 194 -18.68 4.40 -1.49
N PHE A 195 -19.07 3.12 -1.40
CA PHE A 195 -18.96 2.16 -2.50
C PHE A 195 -20.11 2.41 -3.48
N ARG A 196 -19.79 2.57 -4.78
CA ARG A 196 -20.80 2.94 -5.78
C ARG A 196 -20.59 2.25 -7.12
N GLU A 197 -21.59 1.51 -7.54
CA GLU A 197 -22.00 1.47 -8.94
C GLU A 197 -23.14 2.48 -9.14
N ASN A 198 -22.86 3.57 -9.88
CA ASN A 198 -23.78 4.64 -10.30
C ASN A 198 -24.25 5.66 -9.22
N PHE A 199 -24.66 6.85 -9.70
CA PHE A 199 -24.79 8.09 -8.91
C PHE A 199 -26.18 8.32 -8.29
N LYS A 200 -26.24 8.72 -7.00
CA LYS A 200 -27.07 9.86 -6.49
C LYS A 200 -26.82 10.19 -5.00
N SER A 201 -26.80 11.49 -4.65
CA SER A 201 -26.42 12.05 -3.32
C SER A 201 -27.60 12.30 -2.37
N CYS A 202 -27.35 12.27 -1.05
CA CYS A 202 -28.15 12.90 0.02
C CYS A 202 -27.31 13.10 1.31
N LYS A 203 -27.71 14.05 2.20
CA LYS A 203 -27.02 14.42 3.47
C LYS A 203 -27.97 14.38 4.69
N PRO A 204 -27.50 13.94 5.87
CA PRO A 204 -27.93 14.55 7.15
C PRO A 204 -26.82 14.66 8.23
N SER A 205 -27.12 15.26 9.40
CA SER A 205 -26.14 15.52 10.49
C SER A 205 -26.74 15.35 11.91
N PHE A 206 -26.02 14.75 12.87
CA PHE A 206 -26.30 14.85 14.32
C PHE A 206 -25.02 14.67 15.20
N LYS A 207 -25.07 15.12 16.48
CA LYS A 207 -24.01 15.03 17.52
C LYS A 207 -24.36 13.98 18.58
N PHE A 208 -23.39 13.31 19.25
CA PHE A 208 -23.42 12.91 20.69
C PHE A 208 -22.19 12.07 21.13
N SER A 209 -22.00 11.87 22.45
CA SER A 209 -20.71 11.53 23.09
C SER A 209 -20.85 10.44 24.19
N LEU A 210 -19.82 9.76 24.75
CA LEU A 210 -18.35 9.90 24.67
C LEU A 210 -17.65 8.65 25.26
N HIS A 211 -16.75 7.95 24.54
CA HIS A 211 -15.63 7.09 25.05
C HIS A 211 -14.94 6.39 23.86
N ARG A 212 -13.62 6.13 23.96
CA ARG A 212 -12.67 5.76 22.87
C ARG A 212 -13.01 4.52 22.02
N ALA A 213 -14.00 4.63 21.14
CA ALA A 213 -14.13 3.82 19.94
C ALA A 213 -14.74 4.72 18.87
N SER A 214 -14.28 4.55 17.64
CA SER A 214 -14.80 5.28 16.49
C SER A 214 -16.20 4.74 16.17
N TYR A 215 -17.09 5.65 15.80
CA TYR A 215 -18.43 5.33 15.35
C TYR A 215 -18.47 5.45 13.83
N TYR A 216 -18.96 4.39 13.20
CA TYR A 216 -19.12 4.29 11.76
C TYR A 216 -20.60 4.14 11.46
N GLU A 217 -21.08 4.89 10.47
CA GLU A 217 -22.32 4.55 9.78
C GLU A 217 -21.89 3.93 8.45
N ILE A 218 -22.30 2.69 8.20
CA ILE A 218 -21.89 1.89 7.06
C ILE A 218 -23.13 1.60 6.22
N SER A 219 -23.04 1.81 4.91
CA SER A 219 -24.04 1.40 3.94
C SER A 219 -23.32 0.66 2.80
N VAL A 220 -23.98 -0.35 2.24
CA VAL A 220 -23.52 -1.13 1.09
C VAL A 220 -24.57 -0.97 0.00
N ASP A 221 -24.13 -0.65 -1.21
CA ASP A 221 -24.98 -0.47 -2.41
C ASP A 221 -26.16 0.50 -2.21
N ASP A 222 -25.88 1.64 -1.56
CA ASP A 222 -26.86 2.67 -1.13
C ASP A 222 -28.03 2.11 -0.27
N GLY A 223 -27.83 0.95 0.36
CA GLY A 223 -28.75 0.29 1.29
C GLY A 223 -28.87 0.94 2.67
N PRO A 224 -29.60 0.31 3.62
CA PRO A 224 -29.82 0.87 4.95
C PRO A 224 -28.50 1.08 5.71
N TRP A 225 -28.43 2.18 6.46
CA TRP A 225 -27.25 2.52 7.26
C TRP A 225 -27.22 1.73 8.56
N GLU A 226 -26.14 0.96 8.76
CA GLU A 226 -25.85 0.25 10.01
C GLU A 226 -24.86 1.03 10.87
N LYS A 227 -25.09 1.08 12.19
CA LYS A 227 -24.26 1.81 13.14
C LYS A 227 -23.30 0.87 13.85
N GLN A 228 -22.01 1.00 13.56
CA GLN A 228 -20.95 0.18 14.14
C GLN A 228 -20.05 1.00 15.07
N LYS A 229 -19.59 0.38 16.16
CA LYS A 229 -18.63 0.97 17.10
C LYS A 229 -17.44 0.04 17.28
N SER A 230 -16.26 0.47 16.86
CA SER A 230 -15.04 -0.35 16.89
C SER A 230 -13.76 0.51 16.98
N SER A 231 -12.60 -0.13 17.10
CA SER A 231 -11.29 0.52 16.98
C SER A 231 -10.93 0.94 15.55
N GLY A 232 -11.63 0.39 14.55
CA GLY A 232 -11.31 0.54 13.14
C GLY A 232 -12.29 -0.24 12.25
N LEU A 233 -12.32 0.11 10.98
CA LEU A 233 -12.96 -0.64 9.91
C LEU A 233 -11.88 -1.07 8.91
N ASN A 234 -11.83 -2.37 8.59
CA ASN A 234 -10.91 -2.91 7.59
C ASN A 234 -11.70 -3.46 6.41
N VAL A 235 -11.42 -2.97 5.20
CA VAL A 235 -12.00 -3.46 3.95
C VAL A 235 -10.89 -4.07 3.10
N CYS A 236 -10.92 -5.40 2.91
CA CYS A 236 -9.87 -6.13 2.20
C CYS A 236 -10.35 -6.75 0.88
N THR A 237 -9.43 -6.93 -0.06
CA THR A 237 -9.63 -7.73 -1.27
C THR A 237 -9.41 -9.22 -0.98
N GLY A 238 -9.76 -10.10 -1.92
CA GLY A 238 -9.35 -11.51 -1.86
C GLY A 238 -7.83 -11.74 -1.91
N THR A 239 -7.01 -10.71 -2.19
CA THR A 239 -5.55 -10.74 -1.95
C THR A 239 -5.22 -10.33 -0.52
N GLY A 240 -5.90 -9.32 0.02
CA GLY A 240 -5.72 -8.83 1.39
C GLY A 240 -6.36 -9.69 2.49
N SER A 241 -7.14 -10.72 2.16
CA SER A 241 -7.77 -11.61 3.16
C SER A 241 -6.79 -12.46 3.97
N LYS A 242 -5.50 -12.43 3.62
CA LYS A 242 -4.38 -13.01 4.39
C LYS A 242 -3.40 -11.94 4.90
N ALA A 243 -3.81 -10.67 4.90
CA ALA A 243 -3.03 -9.50 5.29
C ALA A 243 -3.76 -8.73 6.42
N TRP A 244 -3.32 -7.47 6.63
CA TRP A 244 -3.54 -6.63 7.82
C TRP A 244 -2.87 -7.15 9.11
#